data_AF-A0A947M0A0-F1
#
_entry.id   AF-A0A947M0A0-F1
#
_cell.length_a   1.000
_cell.length_b   1.000
_cell.length_c   1.000
_cell.angle_alpha   90.00
_cell.angle_beta   90.00
_cell.angle_gamma   90.00
#
_symmetry.space_group_name_H-M   'P 1'
#
loop_
_entity.id
_entity.type
_entity.pdbx_description
1 polymer ?
#
loop_
_entity_poly.entity_id
_entity_poly.type
_entity_poly.pdbx_seq_one_letter_code
_entity_poly.pdbx_strand_id
1 'polypeptide(L)'
;MNRLSLLAAAAAALLLSGCVDRAAADAQLAKGCEAGVNALLTDDMKITRVDSSSFSASPEGQGFRHVSLKALITDGWAEENREFVCIFEESFGFLNASHTAALYQLRLSPEEIYGKSGKEILGDTQAFIKLNDAIREAMYQ
;
A
#
# COMPACT_ATOMS: atom_id res chain seq x y z
N MET A 1 -42.99 -4.84 27.85
CA MET A 1 -41.91 -4.70 26.85
C MET A 1 -41.34 -3.30 26.97
N ASN A 2 -40.15 -3.17 27.54
CA ASN A 2 -39.57 -1.89 27.96
C ASN A 2 -39.09 -1.08 26.75
N ARG A 3 -39.66 0.12 26.56
CA ARG A 3 -39.32 1.03 25.46
C ARG A 3 -37.84 1.48 25.47
N LEU A 4 -37.12 1.33 26.58
CA LEU A 4 -35.68 1.59 26.67
C LEU A 4 -34.82 0.57 25.92
N SER A 5 -35.26 -0.68 25.73
CA SER A 5 -34.46 -1.71 25.05
C SER A 5 -34.37 -1.53 23.53
N LEU A 6 -35.35 -0.86 22.91
CA LEU A 6 -35.32 -0.60 21.46
C LEU A 6 -34.35 0.52 21.06
N LEU A 7 -34.15 1.52 21.92
CA LEU A 7 -33.22 2.63 21.66
C LEU A 7 -31.75 2.20 21.79
N ALA A 8 -31.45 1.27 22.69
CA ALA A 8 -30.09 0.73 22.87
C ALA A 8 -29.63 -0.13 21.67
N ALA A 9 -30.56 -0.87 21.04
CA ALA A 9 -30.25 -1.67 19.85
C ALA A 9 -29.96 -0.83 18.61
N ALA A 10 -30.61 0.33 18.46
CA ALA A 10 -30.39 1.25 17.33
C ALA A 10 -29.04 1.99 17.41
N ALA A 11 -28.56 2.32 18.63
CA ALA A 11 -27.26 2.95 18.82
C ALA A 11 -26.07 2.00 18.56
N ALA A 12 -26.24 0.70 18.77
CA ALA A 12 -25.21 -0.30 18.51
C ALA A 12 -24.93 -0.50 17.01
N ALA A 13 -25.94 -0.33 16.14
CA ALA A 13 -25.79 -0.48 14.69
C ALA A 13 -24.94 0.63 14.03
N LEU A 14 -24.86 1.81 14.66
CA LEU A 14 -24.06 2.95 14.16
C LEU A 14 -22.57 2.88 14.55
N LEU A 15 -22.19 1.95 15.43
CA LEU A 15 -20.80 1.79 15.86
C LEU A 15 -19.98 0.83 14.98
N LEU A 16 -20.62 0.11 14.05
CA LEU A 16 -19.93 -0.85 13.15
C LEU A 16 -19.39 -0.23 11.86
N SER A 17 -19.68 1.04 11.55
CA SER A 17 -19.18 1.71 10.33
C SER A 17 -17.80 2.35 10.48
N GLY A 18 -17.11 2.15 11.61
CA GLY A 18 -15.83 2.78 11.92
C GLY A 18 -14.59 1.89 11.76
N CYS A 19 -14.75 0.59 11.49
CA CYS A 19 -13.61 -0.31 11.31
C CYS A 19 -13.13 -0.22 9.85
N VAL A 20 -11.85 0.12 9.65
CA VAL A 20 -11.22 -0.05 8.34
C VAL A 20 -11.19 -1.55 8.04
N ASP A 21 -11.95 -1.97 7.02
CA ASP A 21 -11.91 -3.34 6.55
C ASP A 21 -10.59 -3.63 5.83
N ARG A 22 -10.12 -4.88 5.91
CA ARG A 22 -8.85 -5.29 5.32
C ARG A 22 -8.81 -5.04 3.82
N ALA A 23 -9.93 -5.18 3.11
CA ALA A 23 -10.01 -4.91 1.69
C ALA A 23 -9.75 -3.43 1.35
N ALA A 24 -10.22 -2.50 2.19
CA ALA A 24 -9.97 -1.07 2.02
C ALA A 24 -8.49 -0.74 2.28
N ALA A 25 -7.92 -1.31 3.34
CA ALA A 25 -6.49 -1.20 3.63
C ALA A 25 -5.63 -1.73 2.47
N ASP A 26 -5.93 -2.94 1.97
CA ASP A 26 -5.21 -3.56 0.85
C ASP A 26 -5.33 -2.72 -0.44
N ALA A 27 -6.50 -2.15 -0.75
CA ALA A 27 -6.67 -1.24 -1.89
C ALA A 27 -5.80 0.03 -1.76
N GLN A 28 -5.72 0.59 -0.55
CA GLN A 28 -4.86 1.75 -0.26
C GLN A 28 -3.38 1.40 -0.44
N LEU A 29 -2.94 0.22 0.01
CA LEU A 29 -1.57 -0.25 -0.19
C LEU A 29 -1.24 -0.48 -1.67
N ALA A 30 -2.17 -1.04 -2.47
CA ALA A 30 -1.96 -1.20 -3.90
C ALA A 30 -1.80 0.14 -4.61
N LYS A 31 -2.65 1.13 -4.30
CA LYS A 31 -2.54 2.51 -4.81
C LYS A 31 -1.21 3.15 -4.42
N GLY A 32 -0.78 2.96 -3.17
CA GLY A 32 0.53 3.39 -2.71
C GLY A 32 1.67 2.73 -3.50
N CYS A 33 1.63 1.40 -3.66
CA CYS A 33 2.65 0.66 -4.39
C CYS A 33 2.76 1.11 -5.85
N GLU A 34 1.62 1.28 -6.53
CA GLU A 34 1.56 1.81 -7.90
C GLU A 34 2.19 3.20 -8.01
N ALA A 35 1.85 4.12 -7.11
CA ALA A 35 2.43 5.46 -7.08
C ALA A 35 3.94 5.44 -6.81
N GLY A 36 4.38 4.57 -5.90
CA GLY A 36 5.80 4.39 -5.61
C GLY A 36 6.59 3.85 -6.80
N VAL A 37 6.01 2.90 -7.54
CA VAL A 37 6.62 2.41 -8.79
C VAL A 37 6.72 3.54 -9.81
N ASN A 38 5.63 4.25 -10.09
CA ASN A 38 5.63 5.35 -11.05
C ASN A 38 6.60 6.48 -10.67
N ALA A 39 6.87 6.69 -9.38
CA ALA A 39 7.82 7.70 -8.92
C ALA A 39 9.30 7.34 -9.18
N LEU A 40 9.59 6.07 -9.45
CA LEU A 40 10.95 5.57 -9.68
C LEU A 40 11.19 5.10 -11.12
N LEU A 41 10.13 4.91 -11.90
CA LEU A 41 10.25 4.70 -13.35
C LEU A 41 10.88 5.94 -14.01
N THR A 42 11.59 5.74 -15.10
CA THR A 42 12.13 6.83 -15.92
C THR A 42 11.00 7.60 -16.59
N ASP A 43 11.26 8.83 -17.05
CA ASP A 43 10.22 9.71 -17.64
C ASP A 43 9.47 9.09 -18.83
N ASP A 44 10.13 8.18 -19.57
CA ASP A 44 9.55 7.47 -20.71
C ASP A 44 8.75 6.21 -20.31
N MET A 45 8.87 5.79 -19.05
CA MET A 45 8.23 4.59 -18.51
C MET A 45 7.09 4.94 -17.55
N LYS A 46 5.93 4.31 -17.74
CA LYS A 46 4.80 4.45 -16.81
C LYS A 46 3.97 3.19 -16.73
N ILE A 47 3.36 2.95 -15.58
CA ILE A 47 2.30 1.97 -15.46
C ILE A 47 1.09 2.49 -16.26
N THR A 48 0.70 1.74 -17.27
CA THR A 48 -0.49 2.01 -18.08
C THR A 48 -1.74 1.42 -17.41
N ARG A 49 -1.59 0.22 -16.84
CA ARG A 49 -2.68 -0.52 -16.22
C ARG A 49 -2.15 -1.51 -15.18
N VAL A 50 -2.79 -1.56 -14.02
CA VAL A 50 -2.61 -2.65 -13.06
C VAL A 50 -3.53 -3.80 -13.45
N ASP A 51 -2.96 -4.98 -13.71
CA ASP A 51 -3.70 -6.20 -14.04
C ASP A 51 -4.25 -6.89 -12.78
N SER A 52 -3.41 -6.98 -11.74
CA SER A 52 -3.80 -7.62 -10.49
C SER A 52 -2.88 -7.17 -9.35
N SER A 53 -3.45 -7.10 -8.15
CA SER A 53 -2.72 -6.95 -6.90
C SER A 53 -2.97 -8.15 -6.00
N SER A 54 -1.92 -8.68 -5.38
CA SER A 54 -2.01 -9.75 -4.38
C SER A 54 -1.36 -9.33 -3.07
N PHE A 55 -1.87 -9.86 -1.97
CA PHE A 55 -1.48 -9.42 -0.63
C PHE A 55 -1.20 -10.62 0.25
N SER A 56 -0.06 -10.60 0.95
CA SER A 56 0.33 -11.67 1.87
C SER A 56 1.01 -11.11 3.11
N ALA A 57 1.18 -11.95 4.14
CA ALA A 57 2.12 -11.63 5.20
C ALA A 57 3.52 -11.41 4.61
N SER A 58 4.26 -10.45 5.17
CA SER A 58 5.63 -10.18 4.76
C SER A 58 6.63 -11.09 5.47
N PRO A 59 7.73 -11.50 4.80
CA PRO A 59 8.83 -12.20 5.46
C PRO A 59 9.51 -11.36 6.56
N GLU A 60 9.36 -10.03 6.54
CA GLU A 60 9.91 -9.12 7.55
C GLU A 60 9.25 -9.28 8.93
N GLY A 61 8.10 -9.95 9.01
CA GLY A 61 7.43 -10.31 10.26
C GLY A 61 6.05 -9.69 10.44
N GLN A 62 5.55 -9.76 11.68
CA GLN A 62 4.26 -9.19 12.04
C GLN A 62 4.28 -7.67 11.93
N GLY A 63 3.16 -7.07 11.49
CA GLY A 63 3.08 -5.63 11.22
C GLY A 63 3.57 -5.25 9.83
N PHE A 64 4.05 -6.20 9.02
CA PHE A 64 4.44 -5.94 7.64
C PHE A 64 3.52 -6.65 6.65
N ARG A 65 3.16 -5.97 5.57
CA ARG A 65 2.34 -6.50 4.48
C ARG A 65 3.12 -6.50 3.19
N HIS A 66 3.09 -7.66 2.54
CA HIS A 66 3.66 -7.84 1.21
C HIS A 66 2.56 -7.62 0.16
N VAL A 67 2.87 -6.79 -0.83
CA VAL A 67 2.01 -6.42 -1.95
C VAL A 67 2.74 -6.79 -3.23
N SER A 68 2.18 -7.71 -4.02
CA SER A 68 2.66 -7.98 -5.39
C SER A 68 1.69 -7.33 -6.38
N LEU A 69 2.23 -6.50 -7.26
CA LEU A 69 1.50 -5.73 -8.25
C LEU A 69 1.93 -6.17 -9.65
N LYS A 70 1.04 -6.84 -10.39
CA LYS A 70 1.26 -7.14 -11.80
C LYS A 70 0.67 -6.03 -12.62
N ALA A 71 1.49 -5.38 -13.44
CA ALA A 71 1.11 -4.22 -14.20
C ALA A 71 1.72 -4.22 -15.59
N LEU A 72 0.98 -3.65 -16.54
CA LEU A 72 1.44 -3.35 -17.88
C LEU A 72 2.12 -1.98 -17.86
N ILE A 73 3.40 -1.96 -18.22
CA ILE A 73 4.20 -0.74 -18.36
C ILE A 73 4.35 -0.45 -19.85
N THR A 74 4.36 0.83 -20.22
CA THR A 74 4.85 1.26 -21.53
C THR A 74 6.17 2.01 -21.39
N ASP A 75 7.09 1.80 -22.34
CA ASP A 75 8.34 2.56 -22.50
C ASP A 75 8.27 3.56 -23.68
N GLY A 76 7.04 3.93 -24.07
CA GLY A 76 6.76 4.82 -25.20
C GLY A 76 6.58 4.10 -26.54
N TRP A 77 7.10 2.87 -26.70
CA TRP A 77 7.02 2.12 -27.96
C TRP A 77 6.50 0.69 -27.80
N ALA A 78 6.85 0.04 -26.70
CA ALA A 78 6.45 -1.30 -26.34
C ALA A 78 5.63 -1.29 -25.04
N GLU A 79 4.84 -2.35 -24.88
CA GLU A 79 4.15 -2.66 -23.64
C GLU A 79 4.70 -3.97 -23.07
N GLU A 80 4.98 -3.98 -21.78
CA GLU A 80 5.52 -5.16 -21.09
C GLU A 80 4.78 -5.38 -19.77
N ASN A 81 4.42 -6.62 -19.49
CA ASN A 81 3.89 -7.01 -18.18
C ASN A 81 5.05 -7.23 -17.21
N ARG A 82 5.08 -6.46 -16.13
CA ARG A 82 6.03 -6.66 -15.04
C ARG A 82 5.32 -6.89 -13.72
N GLU A 83 6.03 -7.53 -12.82
CA GLU A 83 5.61 -7.73 -11.44
C GLU A 83 6.50 -6.90 -10.52
N PHE A 84 5.85 -6.07 -9.72
CA PHE A 84 6.48 -5.22 -8.72
C PHE A 84 6.12 -5.71 -7.33
N VAL A 85 7.04 -5.51 -6.40
CA VAL A 85 6.84 -5.92 -5.01
C VAL A 85 7.03 -4.74 -4.08
N CYS A 86 6.05 -4.49 -3.23
CA CYS A 86 6.13 -3.53 -2.15
C CYS A 86 5.94 -4.23 -0.80
N ILE A 87 6.68 -3.79 0.20
CA ILE A 87 6.50 -4.16 1.60
C ILE A 87 6.15 -2.89 2.35
N PHE A 88 5.03 -2.93 3.06
CA PHE A 88 4.58 -1.84 3.90
C PHE A 88 4.66 -2.25 5.37
N GLU A 89 5.10 -1.34 6.21
CA GLU A 89 4.89 -1.42 7.65
C GLU A 89 3.49 -0.85 7.94
N GLU A 90 2.59 -1.67 8.48
CA GLU A 90 1.21 -1.33 8.78
C GLU A 90 0.98 -1.21 10.29
N SER A 91 0.12 -0.27 10.66
CA SER A 91 -0.43 -0.14 12.00
C SER A 91 -1.93 0.11 11.93
N PHE A 92 -2.67 -0.63 12.75
CA PHE A 92 -4.10 -0.45 12.93
C PHE A 92 -4.35 0.19 14.30
N GLY A 93 -5.18 1.23 14.32
CA GLY A 93 -5.58 1.90 15.55
C GLY A 93 -6.48 1.02 16.44
N PHE A 94 -6.80 1.53 17.63
CA PHE A 94 -7.69 0.85 18.57
C PHE A 94 -9.01 0.47 17.89
N LEU A 95 -9.40 -0.81 18.00
CA LEU A 95 -10.58 -1.39 17.34
C LEU A 95 -10.60 -1.22 15.80
N ASN A 96 -9.44 -1.17 15.13
CA ASN A 96 -9.32 -0.91 13.69
C ASN A 96 -9.96 0.41 13.24
N ALA A 97 -10.11 1.38 14.14
CA ALA A 97 -10.70 2.68 13.85
C ALA A 97 -9.85 3.53 12.88
N SER A 98 -8.58 3.17 12.70
CA SER A 98 -7.69 3.77 11.71
C SER A 98 -6.74 2.73 11.15
N HIS A 99 -6.26 2.98 9.94
CA HIS A 99 -5.18 2.24 9.30
C HIS A 99 -4.14 3.24 8.82
N THR A 100 -2.89 2.97 9.14
CA THR A 100 -1.75 3.73 8.64
C THR A 100 -0.74 2.74 8.14
N ALA A 101 -0.11 3.07 7.02
CA ALA A 101 1.00 2.33 6.47
C ALA A 101 2.07 3.25 5.92
N ALA A 102 3.32 2.79 6.02
CA ALA A 102 4.51 3.43 5.47
C ALA A 102 5.26 2.41 4.62
N LEU A 103 5.89 2.87 3.53
CA LEU A 103 6.71 2.00 2.71
C LEU A 103 7.94 1.56 3.53
N TYR A 104 8.10 0.25 3.66
CA TYR A 104 9.34 -0.34 4.15
C TYR A 104 10.30 -0.58 2.98
N GLN A 105 9.84 -1.24 1.92
CA GLN A 105 10.69 -1.59 0.77
C GLN A 105 9.88 -1.67 -0.53
N LEU A 106 10.48 -1.24 -1.64
CA LEU A 106 9.96 -1.40 -3.00
C LEU A 106 11.01 -2.07 -3.87
N ARG A 107 10.60 -3.09 -4.63
CA ARG A 107 11.43 -3.82 -5.59
C ARG A 107 10.86 -3.66 -6.99
N LEU A 108 11.62 -3.00 -7.86
CA LEU A 108 11.29 -2.82 -9.28
C LEU A 108 11.74 -4.02 -10.12
N SER A 109 12.90 -4.58 -9.77
CA SER A 109 13.52 -5.72 -10.41
C SER A 109 14.37 -6.49 -9.37
N PRO A 110 14.91 -7.67 -9.68
CA PRO A 110 15.77 -8.41 -8.74
C PRO A 110 16.98 -7.61 -8.24
N GLU A 111 17.46 -6.63 -9.03
CA GLU A 111 18.64 -5.82 -8.73
C GLU A 111 18.27 -4.43 -8.17
N GLU A 112 17.05 -3.94 -8.44
CA GLU A 112 16.61 -2.60 -8.06
C GLU A 112 15.66 -2.65 -6.87
N ILE A 113 16.23 -2.41 -5.68
CA ILE A 113 15.53 -2.38 -4.41
C ILE A 113 15.72 -1.01 -3.75
N TYR A 114 14.62 -0.38 -3.39
CA TYR A 114 14.56 0.90 -2.71
C TYR A 114 13.87 0.75 -1.36
N GLY A 115 14.25 1.57 -0.38
CA GLY A 115 13.59 1.59 0.92
C GLY A 115 14.54 1.25 2.06
N LYS A 116 14.11 0.39 2.96
CA LYS A 116 14.85 -0.04 4.14
C LYS A 116 15.01 -1.56 4.14
N SER A 117 16.14 -2.01 4.66
CA SER A 117 16.37 -3.40 5.05
C SER A 117 17.07 -3.39 6.40
N GLY A 118 16.33 -3.70 7.46
CA GLY A 118 16.79 -3.56 8.83
C GLY A 118 17.12 -2.10 9.18
N LYS A 119 18.40 -1.78 9.37
CA LYS A 119 18.88 -0.43 9.76
C LYS A 119 19.45 0.37 8.59
N GLU A 120 19.51 -0.21 7.40
CA GLU A 120 20.13 0.40 6.23
C GLU A 120 19.06 0.92 5.26
N ILE A 121 19.33 2.07 4.64
CA ILE A 121 18.56 2.57 3.52
C ILE A 121 19.16 1.97 2.25
N LEU A 122 18.32 1.32 1.46
CA LEU A 122 18.67 0.75 0.17
C LEU A 122 18.31 1.74 -0.94
N GLY A 123 19.25 1.97 -1.85
CA GLY A 123 19.12 2.92 -2.96
C GLY A 123 19.59 4.33 -2.62
N ASP A 124 19.22 5.28 -3.49
CA ASP A 124 19.55 6.70 -3.31
C ASP A 124 18.60 7.40 -2.33
N THR A 125 19.15 8.28 -1.48
CA THR A 125 18.36 9.01 -0.47
C THR A 125 17.33 9.95 -1.09
N GLN A 126 17.64 10.61 -2.21
CA GLN A 126 16.67 11.49 -2.87
C GLN A 126 15.54 10.67 -3.51
N ALA A 127 15.89 9.54 -4.14
CA ALA A 127 14.90 8.58 -4.62
C ALA A 127 13.99 8.09 -3.49
N PHE A 128 14.55 7.77 -2.32
CA PHE A 128 13.79 7.36 -1.15
C PHE A 128 12.82 8.45 -0.64
N ILE A 129 13.23 9.73 -0.67
CA ILE A 129 12.34 10.84 -0.30
C ILE A 129 11.20 10.98 -1.29
N LYS A 130 11.50 11.04 -2.60
CA LYS A 130 10.49 11.12 -3.68
C LYS A 130 9.49 9.98 -3.60
N LEU A 131 10.00 8.77 -3.37
CA LEU A 131 9.21 7.56 -3.21
C LEU A 131 8.22 7.68 -2.05
N ASN A 132 8.68 8.08 -0.87
CA ASN A 132 7.79 8.22 0.29
C ASN A 132 6.74 9.33 0.09
N ASP A 133 7.11 10.44 -0.54
CA ASP A 133 6.17 11.52 -0.81
C ASP A 133 5.07 11.09 -1.79
N ALA A 134 5.45 10.43 -2.90
CA ALA A 134 4.49 9.92 -3.89
C ALA A 134 3.52 8.90 -3.27
N ILE A 135 4.04 7.98 -2.44
CA ILE A 135 3.21 6.98 -1.74
C ILE A 135 2.25 7.64 -0.76
N ARG A 136 2.76 8.57 0.06
CA ARG A 136 1.94 9.26 1.06
C ARG A 136 0.84 10.08 0.41
N GLU A 137 1.16 10.80 -0.68
CA GLU A 137 0.17 11.54 -1.45
C GLU A 137 -0.90 10.59 -2.01
N ALA A 138 -0.50 9.50 -2.64
CA ALA A 138 -1.44 8.54 -3.22
C ALA A 138 -2.32 7.85 -2.17
N MET A 139 -1.80 7.58 -0.97
CA MET A 139 -2.54 6.84 0.04
C MET A 139 -3.50 7.71 0.86
N TYR A 140 -3.17 8.98 1.10
CA TYR A 140 -3.89 9.81 2.07
C TYR A 140 -4.49 11.10 1.49
N GLN A 141 -4.31 11.35 0.19
CA GLN A 141 -4.99 12.42 -0.56
C GLN A 141 -5.91 11.82 -1.63
#